data_AF-A0A9Q0P0T6-F1
#
_entry.id   AF-A0A9Q0P0T6-F1
#
_cell.length_a   1.000
_cell.length_b   1.000
_cell.length_c   1.000
_cell.angle_alpha   90.00
_cell.angle_beta   90.00
_cell.angle_gamma   90.00
#
_symmetry.space_group_name_H-M   'P 1'
#
loop_
_entity.id
_entity.type
_entity.pdbx_description
1 polymer ?
#
loop_
_entity_poly.entity_id
_entity_poly.type
_entity_poly.pdbx_seq_one_letter_code
_entity_poly.pdbx_strand_id
1 'polypeptide(L)'
;MDRSNAILQREQQQQSLNPKDWIAVDQQNAWDLLHEERSLMTRISTSCADLDDILGGGISCKQVTEIGGVPGIGKTQLGIQLAVNVQMPSYCGGLGGKAIYIDTEGSFMGERAQEIAEAYVEDISEYNRFLHKDLQACQGEIQGKDVLQNIYFFRICSYTEQIALINYLEEFISDHKDVKIVIIDSVAFHFRQGFEDMALRTRILGEMALKLVKLAKMCNLAVTNICSLYCGLISVTSSLFRISDMICKKHQLTELRNVFGTVLVSVYFEHAYHLSH
;
A
#
# COMPACT_ATOMS: atom_id res chain seq x y z
N MET A 1 -49.45 -5.90 35.43
CA MET A 1 -49.39 -5.94 33.96
C MET A 1 -47.93 -5.94 33.56
N ASP A 2 -47.48 -7.07 33.03
CA ASP A 2 -46.14 -7.64 33.13
C ASP A 2 -45.06 -7.00 32.24
N ARG A 3 -43.88 -6.72 32.83
CA ARG A 3 -42.64 -6.40 32.08
C ARG A 3 -42.23 -7.54 31.13
N SER A 4 -42.62 -8.78 31.44
CA SER A 4 -42.38 -9.95 30.59
C SER A 4 -43.15 -9.89 29.26
N ASN A 5 -44.36 -9.30 29.25
CA ASN A 5 -45.11 -9.11 28.01
C ASN A 5 -44.49 -8.04 27.10
N ALA A 6 -43.82 -7.03 27.67
CA ALA A 6 -43.12 -6.01 26.89
C ALA A 6 -41.83 -6.53 26.23
N ILE A 7 -41.17 -7.53 26.83
CA ILE A 7 -39.99 -8.18 26.24
C ILE A 7 -40.41 -9.12 25.11
N LEU A 8 -41.45 -9.93 25.32
CA LEU A 8 -42.01 -10.82 24.30
C LEU A 8 -42.57 -10.03 23.09
N GLN A 9 -43.19 -8.87 23.31
CA GLN A 9 -43.64 -7.99 22.23
C GLN A 9 -42.48 -7.36 21.43
N ARG A 10 -41.35 -7.06 22.08
CA ARG A 10 -40.14 -6.57 21.40
C ARG A 10 -39.43 -7.66 20.60
N GLU A 11 -39.39 -8.89 21.11
CA GLU A 11 -38.85 -10.06 20.39
C GLU A 11 -39.72 -10.43 19.17
N GLN A 12 -41.05 -10.35 19.30
CA GLN A 12 -41.98 -10.55 18.17
C GLN A 12 -41.89 -9.43 17.11
N GLN A 13 -41.62 -8.18 17.51
CA GLN A 13 -41.34 -7.09 16.56
C GLN A 13 -39.98 -7.24 15.85
N GLN A 14 -38.97 -7.82 16.50
CA GLN A 14 -37.68 -8.11 15.85
C GLN A 14 -37.79 -9.27 14.84
N GLN A 15 -38.70 -10.22 15.04
CA GLN A 15 -38.95 -11.32 14.11
C GLN A 15 -39.73 -10.92 12.85
N SER A 16 -40.34 -9.74 12.81
CA SER A 16 -41.07 -9.24 11.63
C SER A 16 -40.23 -8.37 10.69
N LEU A 17 -38.95 -8.14 11.00
CA LEU A 17 -38.06 -7.33 10.16
C LEU A 17 -37.50 -8.20 9.03
N ASN A 18 -37.69 -7.77 7.78
CA ASN A 18 -37.26 -8.53 6.63
C ASN A 18 -35.71 -8.59 6.62
N PRO A 19 -35.09 -9.79 6.52
CA PRO A 19 -34.12 -10.02 5.45
C PRO A 19 -33.14 -8.93 5.05
N LYS A 20 -33.75 -8.03 4.29
CA LYS A 20 -33.11 -7.09 3.40
C LYS A 20 -32.98 -5.73 4.05
N ASP A 21 -33.75 -5.46 5.11
CA ASP A 21 -33.77 -4.16 5.79
C ASP A 21 -32.50 -3.93 6.64
N TRP A 22 -31.75 -5.00 6.94
CA TRP A 22 -30.47 -4.96 7.68
C TRP A 22 -29.24 -5.17 6.80
N ILE A 23 -29.43 -5.46 5.51
CA ILE A 23 -28.34 -5.55 4.53
C ILE A 23 -28.31 -4.21 3.78
N ALA A 24 -27.45 -3.28 4.21
CA ALA A 24 -27.26 -1.97 3.57
C ALA A 24 -26.54 -2.05 2.20
N VAL A 25 -26.53 -3.21 1.55
CA VAL A 25 -25.71 -3.52 0.38
C VAL A 25 -26.60 -4.09 -0.72
N ASP A 26 -26.61 -3.43 -1.87
CA ASP A 26 -27.30 -3.94 -3.05
C ASP A 26 -26.67 -5.25 -3.51
N GLN A 27 -27.50 -6.20 -3.93
CA GLN A 27 -27.03 -7.47 -4.47
C GLN A 27 -26.36 -7.22 -5.82
N GLN A 28 -25.05 -7.47 -5.90
CA GLN A 28 -24.30 -7.48 -7.16
C GLN A 28 -23.88 -8.91 -7.50
N ASN A 29 -23.88 -9.28 -8.79
CA ASN A 29 -23.34 -10.57 -9.20
C ASN A 29 -21.80 -10.51 -9.28
N ALA A 30 -21.13 -11.66 -9.16
CA ALA A 30 -19.67 -11.73 -9.15
C ALA A 30 -19.01 -11.27 -10.46
N TRP A 31 -19.74 -11.32 -11.58
CA TRP A 31 -19.23 -10.90 -12.89
C TRP A 31 -19.12 -9.38 -13.00
N ASP A 32 -20.15 -8.67 -12.55
CA ASP A 32 -20.19 -7.20 -12.54
C ASP A 32 -19.12 -6.66 -11.58
N LEU A 33 -18.99 -7.26 -10.40
CA LEU A 33 -17.93 -6.92 -9.44
C LEU A 33 -16.53 -7.06 -10.08
N LEU A 34 -16.26 -8.16 -10.78
CA LEU A 34 -14.96 -8.39 -11.44
C LEU A 34 -14.68 -7.35 -12.54
N HIS A 35 -15.68 -6.95 -13.31
CA HIS A 35 -15.53 -5.94 -14.37
C HIS A 35 -15.28 -4.55 -13.77
N GLU A 36 -15.98 -4.21 -12.71
CA GLU A 36 -15.76 -2.96 -11.97
C GLU A 36 -14.37 -2.92 -11.33
N GLU A 37 -13.91 -4.02 -10.71
CA GLU A 37 -12.56 -4.10 -10.15
C GLU A 37 -11.50 -3.90 -11.24
N ARG A 38 -11.59 -4.62 -12.37
CA ARG A 38 -10.59 -4.51 -13.45
C ARG A 38 -10.58 -3.15 -14.14
N SER A 39 -11.74 -2.51 -14.31
CA SER A 39 -11.83 -1.21 -14.99
C SER A 39 -11.38 -0.04 -14.10
N LEU A 40 -11.44 -0.19 -12.78
CA LEU A 40 -11.10 0.87 -11.82
C LEU A 40 -9.74 0.68 -11.14
N MET A 41 -9.01 -0.41 -11.42
CA MET A 41 -7.69 -0.66 -10.85
C MET A 41 -6.62 0.17 -11.55
N THR A 42 -6.28 1.29 -10.93
CA THR A 42 -5.08 2.07 -11.27
C THR A 42 -3.85 1.51 -10.57
N ARG A 43 -2.68 1.64 -11.20
CA ARG A 43 -1.42 1.11 -10.70
C ARG A 43 -0.32 2.15 -10.76
N ILE A 44 0.68 2.01 -9.91
CA ILE A 44 1.90 2.81 -9.87
C ILE A 44 3.06 1.89 -10.28
N SER A 45 3.72 2.22 -11.38
CA SER A 45 4.90 1.49 -11.85
C SER A 45 6.03 1.56 -10.83
N THR A 46 6.80 0.49 -10.71
CA THR A 46 8.04 0.44 -9.92
C THR A 46 9.25 0.97 -10.69
N SER A 47 9.06 1.44 -11.93
CA SER A 47 10.13 1.77 -12.90
C SER A 47 11.08 0.60 -13.18
N CYS A 48 10.58 -0.63 -12.99
CA CYS A 48 11.32 -1.86 -13.22
C CYS A 48 10.38 -2.83 -13.92
N ALA A 49 10.58 -3.06 -15.21
CA ALA A 49 9.68 -3.85 -16.04
C ALA A 49 9.48 -5.27 -15.48
N ASP A 50 10.56 -5.94 -15.06
CA ASP A 50 10.47 -7.28 -14.48
C ASP A 50 9.62 -7.30 -13.20
N LEU A 51 9.75 -6.28 -12.34
CA LEU A 51 8.99 -6.19 -11.10
C LEU A 51 7.53 -5.79 -11.36
N ASP A 52 7.28 -4.90 -12.31
CA ASP A 52 5.94 -4.54 -12.75
C ASP A 52 5.23 -5.77 -13.34
N ASP A 53 5.89 -6.57 -14.17
CA ASP A 53 5.34 -7.82 -14.74
C ASP A 53 4.94 -8.81 -13.64
N ILE A 54 5.81 -8.98 -12.64
CA ILE A 54 5.55 -9.79 -11.45
C ILE A 54 4.32 -9.27 -10.67
N LEU A 55 4.20 -7.95 -10.51
CA LEU A 55 3.09 -7.29 -9.82
C LEU A 55 1.81 -7.18 -10.67
N GLY A 56 1.85 -7.58 -11.94
CA GLY A 56 0.74 -7.45 -12.90
C GLY A 56 0.49 -6.02 -13.36
N GLY A 57 1.57 -5.26 -13.61
CA GLY A 57 1.58 -3.86 -14.07
C GLY A 57 1.93 -2.84 -12.98
N GLY A 58 2.56 -3.26 -11.87
CA GLY A 58 2.96 -2.39 -10.76
C GLY A 58 2.03 -2.42 -9.55
N ILE A 59 2.29 -1.52 -8.59
CA ILE A 59 1.62 -1.45 -7.28
C ILE A 59 0.17 -1.00 -7.46
N SER A 60 -0.78 -1.85 -7.08
CA SER A 60 -2.21 -1.57 -7.27
C SER A 60 -2.78 -0.64 -6.20
N CYS A 61 -3.59 0.34 -6.64
CA CYS A 61 -4.52 1.03 -5.74
C CYS A 61 -5.59 0.08 -5.21
N LYS A 62 -6.29 0.49 -4.14
CA LYS A 62 -7.32 -0.29 -3.43
C LYS A 62 -6.81 -1.56 -2.76
N GLN A 63 -5.49 -1.74 -2.70
CA GLN A 63 -4.83 -2.89 -2.12
C GLN A 63 -3.70 -2.44 -1.19
N VAL A 64 -3.37 -3.31 -0.25
CA VAL A 64 -2.12 -3.21 0.52
C VAL A 64 -1.10 -4.09 -0.19
N THR A 65 0.16 -3.69 -0.27
CA THR A 65 1.25 -4.51 -0.82
C THR A 65 2.35 -4.59 0.23
N GLU A 66 2.80 -5.79 0.58
CA GLU A 66 3.95 -5.98 1.47
C GLU A 66 5.21 -6.26 0.65
N ILE A 67 6.26 -5.49 0.89
CA ILE A 67 7.57 -5.70 0.28
C ILE A 67 8.50 -6.25 1.35
N GLY A 68 8.73 -7.56 1.31
CA GLY A 68 9.48 -8.32 2.30
C GLY A 68 10.89 -8.69 1.84
N GLY A 69 11.81 -8.83 2.79
CA GLY A 69 13.11 -9.46 2.53
C GLY A 69 14.20 -9.04 3.50
N VAL A 70 15.39 -9.61 3.37
CA VAL A 70 16.51 -9.34 4.28
C VAL A 70 16.95 -7.87 4.27
N PRO A 71 17.50 -7.32 5.37
CA PRO A 71 18.04 -5.96 5.37
C PRO A 71 19.08 -5.75 4.25
N GLY A 72 19.15 -4.54 3.68
CA GLY A 72 20.17 -4.17 2.68
C GLY A 72 19.85 -4.46 1.21
N ILE A 73 18.76 -5.15 0.89
CA ILE A 73 18.39 -5.52 -0.49
C ILE A 73 17.69 -4.41 -1.31
N GLY A 74 17.59 -3.19 -0.77
CA GLY A 74 16.97 -2.06 -1.48
C GLY A 74 15.47 -1.84 -1.27
N LYS A 75 14.84 -2.42 -0.23
CA LYS A 75 13.39 -2.22 0.02
C LYS A 75 13.02 -0.75 0.28
N THR A 76 13.77 -0.08 1.15
CA THR A 76 13.61 1.37 1.40
C THR A 76 13.83 2.20 0.14
N GLN A 77 14.79 1.79 -0.71
CA GLN A 77 15.03 2.45 -2.01
C GLN A 77 13.79 2.35 -2.90
N LEU A 78 13.16 1.18 -2.97
CA LEU A 78 11.92 0.98 -3.70
C LEU A 78 10.76 1.80 -3.09
N GLY A 79 10.68 1.93 -1.77
CA GLY A 79 9.73 2.83 -1.11
C GLY A 79 9.88 4.29 -1.54
N ILE A 80 11.10 4.81 -1.49
CA ILE A 80 11.41 6.18 -1.91
C ILE A 80 11.09 6.36 -3.40
N GLN A 81 11.46 5.38 -4.24
CA GLN A 81 11.14 5.39 -5.66
C GLN A 81 9.64 5.47 -5.91
N LEU A 82 8.83 4.67 -5.20
CA LEU A 82 7.37 4.70 -5.33
C LEU A 82 6.76 6.05 -4.89
N ALA A 83 7.34 6.71 -3.89
CA ALA A 83 6.91 8.04 -3.44
C ALA A 83 7.14 9.13 -4.51
N VAL A 84 8.12 8.92 -5.40
CA VAL A 84 8.36 9.78 -6.58
C VAL A 84 7.50 9.32 -7.76
N ASN A 85 7.46 8.01 -8.05
CA ASN A 85 6.75 7.45 -9.20
C ASN A 85 5.24 7.73 -9.21
N VAL A 86 4.62 7.81 -8.03
CA VAL A 86 3.19 8.16 -7.95
C VAL A 86 2.86 9.54 -8.56
N GLN A 87 3.86 10.43 -8.59
CA GLN A 87 3.72 11.78 -9.10
C GLN A 87 3.83 11.84 -10.63
N MET A 88 4.35 10.79 -11.29
CA MET A 88 4.40 10.77 -12.75
C MET A 88 2.99 10.83 -13.35
N PRO A 89 2.83 11.40 -14.56
CA PRO A 89 1.59 11.29 -15.30
C PRO A 89 1.18 9.83 -15.55
N SER A 90 -0.13 9.60 -15.71
CA SER A 90 -0.66 8.24 -15.92
C SER A 90 -0.12 7.53 -17.15
N TYR A 91 0.22 8.27 -18.21
CA TYR A 91 0.84 7.70 -19.40
C TYR A 91 2.30 7.27 -19.19
N CYS A 92 2.96 7.73 -18.11
CA CYS A 92 4.29 7.31 -17.68
C CYS A 92 4.25 6.29 -16.52
N GLY A 93 3.08 5.74 -16.19
CA GLY A 93 2.95 4.74 -15.13
C GLY A 93 2.81 5.30 -13.70
N GLY A 94 2.62 6.62 -13.53
CA GLY A 94 2.25 7.21 -12.25
C GLY A 94 0.76 7.55 -12.16
N LEU A 95 0.36 8.38 -11.20
CA LEU A 95 -1.04 8.80 -11.01
C LEU A 95 -1.20 10.32 -10.87
N GLY A 96 -0.13 11.10 -11.10
CA GLY A 96 -0.11 12.55 -10.89
C GLY A 96 -0.49 12.95 -9.47
N GLY A 97 -0.27 12.06 -8.49
CA GLY A 97 -0.70 12.22 -7.11
C GLY A 97 0.47 12.40 -6.15
N LYS A 98 0.16 12.59 -4.87
CA LYS A 98 1.12 12.75 -3.77
C LYS A 98 1.36 11.45 -3.01
N ALA A 99 2.42 11.43 -2.22
CA ALA A 99 2.79 10.32 -1.36
C ALA A 99 2.73 10.71 0.12
N ILE A 100 2.36 9.74 0.96
CA ILE A 100 2.66 9.75 2.39
C ILE A 100 3.75 8.71 2.64
N TYR A 101 4.82 9.09 3.35
CA TYR A 101 5.88 8.19 3.77
C TYR A 101 5.97 8.18 5.31
N ILE A 102 5.74 7.02 5.90
CA ILE A 102 5.78 6.79 7.35
C ILE A 102 7.05 6.01 7.68
N ASP A 103 8.01 6.68 8.30
CA ASP A 103 9.30 6.10 8.66
C ASP A 103 9.38 5.80 10.16
N THR A 104 9.41 4.51 10.48
CA THR A 104 9.53 3.98 11.84
C THR A 104 10.98 3.63 12.20
N GLU A 105 11.84 3.33 11.23
CA GLU A 105 13.19 2.80 11.46
C GLU A 105 14.26 3.91 11.43
N GLY A 106 14.04 4.95 10.64
CA GLY A 106 14.97 6.06 10.40
C GLY A 106 15.74 5.83 9.11
N SER A 107 15.13 5.07 8.20
CA SER A 107 15.74 4.57 6.97
C SER A 107 15.57 5.55 5.82
N PHE A 108 14.61 6.48 5.91
CA PHE A 108 14.37 7.46 4.87
C PHE A 108 15.49 8.49 4.83
N MET A 109 16.12 8.64 3.65
CA MET A 109 17.19 9.59 3.40
C MET A 109 16.69 10.65 2.42
N GLY A 110 16.64 11.91 2.87
CA GLY A 110 16.14 13.03 2.05
C GLY A 110 17.02 13.28 0.82
N GLU A 111 18.34 13.13 0.97
CA GLU A 111 19.31 13.24 -0.13
C GLU A 111 19.01 12.20 -1.21
N ARG A 112 18.68 10.97 -0.82
CA ARG A 112 18.35 9.92 -1.78
C ARG A 112 17.02 10.20 -2.49
N ALA A 113 16.04 10.72 -1.77
CA ALA A 113 14.78 11.15 -2.38
C ALA A 113 15.02 12.29 -3.39
N GLN A 114 15.94 13.21 -3.10
CA GLN A 114 16.33 14.28 -4.00
C GLN A 114 16.97 13.72 -5.28
N GLU A 115 17.94 12.80 -5.17
CA GLU A 115 18.57 12.15 -6.33
C GLU A 115 17.53 11.49 -7.25
N ILE A 116 16.57 10.77 -6.66
CA ILE A 116 15.49 10.11 -7.42
C ILE A 116 14.54 11.15 -8.05
N ALA A 117 14.25 12.24 -7.34
CA ALA A 117 13.42 13.32 -7.85
C ALA A 117 14.08 14.08 -9.02
N GLU A 118 15.40 14.28 -8.99
CA GLU A 118 16.16 14.88 -10.08
C GLU A 118 16.13 13.99 -11.33
N ALA A 119 16.35 12.68 -11.17
CA ALA A 119 16.19 11.72 -12.27
C ALA A 119 14.77 11.74 -12.88
N TYR A 120 13.74 11.80 -12.03
CA TYR A 120 12.35 11.95 -12.49
C TYR A 120 12.12 13.21 -13.34
N VAL A 121 12.70 14.34 -12.94
CA VAL A 121 12.59 15.60 -13.69
C VAL A 121 13.25 15.48 -15.07
N GLU A 122 14.41 14.85 -15.14
CA GLU A 122 15.12 14.59 -16.39
C GLU A 122 14.29 13.69 -17.32
N ASP A 123 13.77 12.58 -16.79
CA ASP A 123 12.94 11.62 -17.54
C ASP A 123 11.69 12.29 -18.13
N ILE A 124 10.97 13.10 -17.34
CA ILE A 124 9.79 13.84 -17.83
C ILE A 124 10.19 14.89 -18.87
N SER A 125 11.29 15.60 -18.64
CA SER A 125 11.75 16.64 -19.57
C SER A 125 12.13 16.05 -20.93
N GLU A 126 12.78 14.89 -20.93
CA GLU A 126 13.09 14.14 -22.14
C GLU A 126 11.81 13.66 -22.84
N TYR A 127 10.87 13.07 -22.11
CA TYR A 127 9.60 12.60 -22.66
C TYR A 127 8.78 13.75 -23.30
N ASN A 128 8.67 14.88 -22.62
CA ASN A 128 7.98 16.06 -23.13
C ASN A 128 8.64 16.59 -24.42
N ARG A 129 9.97 16.53 -24.54
CA ARG A 129 10.69 16.91 -25.76
C ARG A 129 10.36 16.00 -26.94
N PHE A 130 10.15 14.71 -26.72
CA PHE A 130 9.74 13.77 -27.76
C PHE A 130 8.30 14.01 -28.25
N LEU A 131 7.40 14.40 -27.34
CA LEU A 131 5.97 14.59 -27.62
C LEU A 131 5.65 15.97 -28.21
N HIS A 132 6.38 17.01 -27.82
CA HIS A 132 6.14 18.40 -28.23
C HIS A 132 7.15 18.89 -29.28
N LYS A 133 7.11 18.35 -30.51
CA LYS A 133 7.86 18.94 -31.63
C LYS A 133 7.30 20.30 -32.12
N ASP A 134 6.05 20.65 -31.82
CA ASP A 134 5.36 21.79 -32.46
C ASP A 134 4.59 22.77 -31.54
N LEU A 135 4.60 22.66 -30.21
CA LEU A 135 3.94 23.65 -29.34
C LEU A 135 4.88 24.21 -28.28
N GLN A 136 5.33 25.45 -28.51
CA GLN A 136 5.76 26.36 -27.44
C GLN A 136 4.55 26.62 -26.54
N ALA A 137 4.49 26.01 -25.36
CA ALA A 137 3.53 26.38 -24.34
C ALA A 137 4.20 26.35 -22.98
N CYS A 138 4.05 27.47 -22.28
CA CYS A 138 4.53 27.75 -20.93
C CYS A 138 4.13 26.64 -19.95
N GLN A 139 5.06 25.72 -19.68
CA GLN A 139 5.04 24.91 -18.46
C GLN A 139 6.32 25.25 -17.71
N GLY A 140 6.19 25.74 -16.47
CA GLY A 140 7.35 25.98 -15.62
C GLY A 140 8.16 24.70 -15.49
N GLU A 141 9.49 24.80 -15.56
CA GLU A 141 10.38 23.66 -15.33
C GLU A 141 10.09 23.07 -13.95
N ILE A 142 9.63 21.82 -13.91
CA ILE A 142 9.47 21.05 -12.68
C ILE A 142 10.87 20.87 -12.09
N GLN A 143 11.07 21.26 -10.84
CA GLN A 143 12.33 21.07 -10.14
C GLN A 143 12.22 19.90 -9.16
N GLY A 144 13.35 19.27 -8.82
CA GLY A 144 13.37 18.18 -7.82
C GLY A 144 12.73 18.58 -6.48
N LYS A 145 12.85 19.84 -6.07
CA LYS A 145 12.19 20.39 -4.87
C LYS A 145 10.66 20.27 -4.93
N ASP A 146 10.06 20.42 -6.10
CA ASP A 146 8.61 20.41 -6.28
C ASP A 146 8.09 18.98 -6.09
N VAL A 147 8.88 17.98 -6.51
CA VAL A 147 8.64 16.55 -6.26
C VAL A 147 8.72 16.24 -4.77
N LEU A 148 9.74 16.75 -4.07
CA LEU A 148 9.90 16.50 -2.64
C LEU A 148 8.79 17.14 -1.80
N GLN A 149 8.27 18.31 -2.19
CA GLN A 149 7.13 18.95 -1.52
C GLN A 149 5.82 18.12 -1.57
N ASN A 150 5.74 17.18 -2.51
CA ASN A 150 4.60 16.28 -2.69
C ASN A 150 4.73 14.96 -1.90
N ILE A 151 5.75 14.83 -1.05
CA ILE A 151 5.95 13.69 -0.16
C ILE A 151 5.72 14.15 1.29
N TYR A 152 4.58 13.76 1.86
CA TYR A 152 4.28 13.99 3.28
C TYR A 152 5.03 12.97 4.14
N PHE A 153 6.00 13.43 4.92
CA PHE A 153 6.86 12.57 5.72
C PHE A 153 6.46 12.56 7.20
N PHE A 154 6.33 11.38 7.79
CA PHE A 154 6.07 11.19 9.22
C PHE A 154 7.15 10.30 9.85
N ARG A 155 7.91 10.85 10.78
CA ARG A 155 8.81 10.07 11.66
C ARG A 155 8.03 9.54 12.85
N ILE A 156 8.10 8.24 13.09
CA ILE A 156 7.40 7.58 14.20
C ILE A 156 8.41 6.98 15.17
N CYS A 157 8.31 7.35 16.44
CA CYS A 157 9.25 6.99 17.49
C CYS A 157 8.72 5.93 18.47
N SER A 158 7.44 5.56 18.38
CA SER A 158 6.83 4.53 19.24
C SER A 158 5.65 3.82 18.58
N TYR A 159 5.29 2.64 19.08
CA TYR A 159 4.09 1.92 18.61
C TYR A 159 2.81 2.72 18.88
N THR A 160 2.77 3.52 19.95
CA THR A 160 1.62 4.38 20.30
C THR A 160 1.42 5.48 19.26
N GLU A 161 2.50 6.16 18.87
CA GLU A 161 2.47 7.15 17.78
C GLU A 161 2.04 6.51 16.46
N GLN A 162 2.53 5.30 16.18
CA GLN A 162 2.16 4.57 14.96
C GLN A 162 0.64 4.30 14.89
N ILE A 163 0.05 3.83 15.99
CA ILE A 163 -1.41 3.59 16.09
C ILE A 163 -2.17 4.90 15.93
N ALA A 164 -1.72 5.96 16.61
CA ALA A 164 -2.35 7.28 16.52
C ALA A 164 -2.35 7.82 15.09
N LEU A 165 -1.20 7.76 14.40
CA LEU A 165 -1.08 8.19 13.01
C LEU A 165 -1.98 7.37 12.09
N ILE A 166 -1.99 6.03 12.20
CA ILE A 166 -2.85 5.18 11.37
C ILE A 166 -4.34 5.50 11.58
N ASN A 167 -4.75 5.88 12.80
CA ASN A 167 -6.11 6.33 13.07
C ASN A 167 -6.42 7.71 12.45
N TYR A 168 -5.43 8.59 12.38
CA TYR A 168 -5.55 9.94 11.82
C TYR A 168 -5.48 9.97 10.29
N LEU A 169 -4.89 8.96 9.63
CA LEU A 169 -4.70 8.94 8.17
C LEU A 169 -5.99 9.16 7.36
N GLU A 170 -7.13 8.63 7.81
CA GLU A 170 -8.41 8.81 7.11
C GLU A 170 -8.81 10.29 7.04
N GLU A 171 -8.62 11.04 8.14
CA GLU A 171 -8.85 12.47 8.22
C GLU A 171 -7.82 13.24 7.38
N PHE A 172 -6.53 12.94 7.53
CA PHE A 172 -5.47 13.58 6.75
C PHE A 172 -5.68 13.43 5.24
N ILE A 173 -5.97 12.22 4.75
CA ILE A 173 -6.25 11.98 3.33
C ILE A 173 -7.56 12.64 2.90
N SER A 174 -8.49 12.91 3.83
CA SER A 174 -9.69 13.66 3.52
C SER A 174 -9.40 15.12 3.14
N ASP A 175 -8.39 15.73 3.76
CA ASP A 175 -7.90 17.07 3.43
C ASP A 175 -6.91 17.07 2.25
N HIS A 176 -6.29 15.91 1.96
CA HIS A 176 -5.28 15.72 0.92
C HIS A 176 -5.71 14.66 -0.12
N LYS A 177 -6.78 14.96 -0.89
CA LYS A 177 -7.41 14.04 -1.87
C LYS A 177 -6.51 13.61 -3.04
N ASP A 178 -5.42 14.36 -3.26
CA ASP A 178 -4.39 14.10 -4.26
C ASP A 178 -3.38 13.04 -3.82
N VAL A 179 -3.38 12.60 -2.55
CA VAL A 179 -2.58 11.44 -2.12
C VAL A 179 -3.07 10.16 -2.81
N LYS A 180 -2.14 9.43 -3.43
CA LYS A 180 -2.42 8.16 -4.13
C LYS A 180 -1.60 6.98 -3.63
N ILE A 181 -0.63 7.22 -2.74
CA ILE A 181 0.11 6.16 -2.08
C ILE A 181 0.44 6.49 -0.62
N VAL A 182 0.35 5.49 0.24
CA VAL A 182 0.88 5.51 1.61
C VAL A 182 1.95 4.43 1.73
N ILE A 183 3.19 4.82 2.05
CA ILE A 183 4.31 3.92 2.27
C ILE A 183 4.62 3.87 3.76
N ILE A 184 4.82 2.67 4.30
CA ILE A 184 5.14 2.44 5.71
C ILE A 184 6.41 1.59 5.79
N ASP A 185 7.47 2.13 6.39
CA ASP A 185 8.76 1.47 6.57
C ASP A 185 9.12 1.43 8.07
N SER A 186 8.76 0.40 8.83
CA SER A 186 7.88 -0.73 8.57
C SER A 186 6.77 -0.80 9.64
N VAL A 187 5.61 -1.40 9.35
CA VAL A 187 4.54 -1.52 10.36
C VAL A 187 5.01 -2.31 11.61
N ALA A 188 5.99 -3.19 11.46
CA ALA A 188 6.38 -4.14 12.50
C ALA A 188 7.52 -3.65 13.41
N PHE A 189 8.26 -2.60 13.06
CA PHE A 189 9.49 -2.19 13.75
C PHE A 189 9.28 -2.02 15.27
N HIS A 190 8.38 -1.11 15.66
CA HIS A 190 8.08 -0.79 17.06
C HIS A 190 7.37 -1.91 17.83
N PHE A 191 6.82 -2.90 17.13
CA PHE A 191 6.13 -4.05 17.73
C PHE A 191 7.05 -5.25 17.94
N ARG A 192 8.24 -5.24 17.32
CA ARG A 192 9.26 -6.28 17.53
C ARG A 192 10.16 -5.97 18.72
N GLN A 193 10.36 -4.69 19.02
CA GLN A 193 11.23 -4.24 20.09
C GLN A 193 10.39 -3.87 21.32
N GLY A 194 10.60 -4.57 22.45
CA GLY A 194 10.01 -4.16 23.74
C GLY A 194 8.50 -4.38 23.91
N PHE A 195 7.84 -5.12 23.02
CA PHE A 195 6.43 -5.49 23.19
C PHE A 195 6.32 -6.88 23.82
N GLU A 196 6.07 -6.98 25.13
CA GLU A 196 6.07 -8.26 25.87
C GLU A 196 4.85 -9.14 25.56
N ASP A 197 3.67 -8.54 25.44
CA ASP A 197 2.41 -9.27 25.20
C ASP A 197 2.22 -9.57 23.70
N MET A 198 2.58 -10.79 23.30
CA MET A 198 2.44 -11.27 21.93
C MET A 198 1.00 -11.33 21.44
N ALA A 199 0.02 -11.57 22.32
CA ALA A 199 -1.39 -11.67 21.96
C ALA A 199 -1.96 -10.28 21.66
N LEU A 200 -1.70 -9.32 22.55
CA LEU A 200 -2.05 -7.92 22.34
C LEU A 200 -1.35 -7.35 21.10
N ARG A 201 -0.06 -7.65 20.92
CA ARG A 201 0.69 -7.27 19.70
C ARG A 201 -0.02 -7.72 18.43
N THR A 202 -0.41 -8.99 18.39
CA THR A 202 -1.08 -9.59 17.23
C THR A 202 -2.43 -8.91 16.98
N ARG A 203 -3.21 -8.66 18.04
CA ARG A 203 -4.48 -7.95 17.94
C ARG A 203 -4.31 -6.54 17.37
N ILE A 204 -3.40 -5.74 17.93
CA ILE A 204 -3.17 -4.35 17.50
C ILE A 204 -2.70 -4.31 16.04
N LEU A 205 -1.72 -5.13 15.68
CA LEU A 205 -1.23 -5.19 14.31
C LEU A 205 -2.34 -5.62 13.33
N GLY A 206 -3.22 -6.53 13.74
CA GLY A 206 -4.40 -6.92 12.96
C GLY A 206 -5.41 -5.79 12.80
N GLU A 207 -5.68 -5.02 13.84
CA GLU A 207 -6.56 -3.85 13.78
C GLU A 207 -5.99 -2.77 12.85
N MET A 208 -4.67 -2.53 12.89
CA MET A 208 -3.99 -1.61 11.98
C MET A 208 -4.03 -2.11 10.52
N ALA A 209 -3.78 -3.41 10.28
CA ALA A 209 -3.87 -4.01 8.96
C ALA A 209 -5.26 -3.82 8.34
N LEU A 210 -6.32 -4.07 9.11
CA LEU A 210 -7.71 -3.86 8.68
C LEU A 210 -8.00 -2.39 8.35
N LYS A 211 -7.48 -1.45 9.15
CA LYS A 211 -7.61 -0.01 8.89
C LYS A 211 -6.90 0.39 7.59
N LEU A 212 -5.69 -0.09 7.35
CA LEU A 212 -4.94 0.19 6.12
C LEU A 212 -5.65 -0.39 4.87
N VAL A 213 -6.19 -1.61 4.98
CA VAL A 213 -7.01 -2.21 3.91
C VAL A 213 -8.25 -1.37 3.62
N LYS A 214 -8.97 -0.95 4.67
CA LYS A 214 -10.14 -0.08 4.53
C LYS A 214 -9.76 1.24 3.86
N LEU A 215 -8.66 1.87 4.31
CA LEU A 215 -8.14 3.12 3.78
C LEU A 215 -7.81 3.00 2.29
N ALA A 216 -7.07 1.97 1.88
CA ALA A 216 -6.72 1.73 0.48
C ALA A 216 -7.96 1.69 -0.42
N LYS A 217 -8.98 0.92 0.00
CA LYS A 217 -10.23 0.74 -0.76
C LYS A 217 -11.06 2.01 -0.81
N MET A 218 -11.32 2.63 0.34
CA MET A 218 -12.21 3.80 0.46
C MET A 218 -11.63 5.04 -0.20
N CYS A 219 -10.31 5.24 -0.11
CA CYS A 219 -9.64 6.42 -0.65
C CYS A 219 -9.08 6.21 -2.06
N ASN A 220 -9.27 5.02 -2.66
CA ASN A 220 -8.71 4.64 -3.96
C ASN A 220 -7.21 4.97 -4.09
N LEU A 221 -6.43 4.51 -3.11
CA LEU A 221 -4.98 4.70 -3.04
C LEU A 221 -4.27 3.36 -2.84
N ALA A 222 -2.97 3.32 -3.12
CA ALA A 222 -2.11 2.19 -2.81
C ALA A 222 -1.55 2.30 -1.39
N VAL A 223 -1.48 1.19 -0.65
CA VAL A 223 -0.71 1.14 0.61
C VAL A 223 0.43 0.17 0.43
N THR A 224 1.67 0.59 0.72
CA THR A 224 2.86 -0.26 0.63
C THR A 224 3.52 -0.37 2.00
N ASN A 225 3.61 -1.58 2.54
CA ASN A 225 4.34 -1.86 3.76
C ASN A 225 5.70 -2.50 3.43
N ILE A 226 6.79 -1.82 3.75
CA ILE A 226 8.13 -2.40 3.67
C ILE A 226 8.38 -3.20 4.93
N CYS A 227 8.97 -4.39 4.80
CA CYS A 227 9.19 -5.29 5.93
C CYS A 227 10.56 -5.96 5.83
N SER A 228 11.48 -5.60 6.74
CA SER A 228 12.74 -6.33 6.89
C SER A 228 12.51 -7.67 7.58
N LEU A 229 12.87 -8.76 6.92
CA LEU A 229 12.77 -10.13 7.44
C LEU A 229 14.11 -10.51 8.06
N TYR A 230 14.14 -10.65 9.37
CA TYR A 230 15.29 -11.21 10.07
C TYR A 230 15.11 -12.73 10.13
N CYS A 231 16.21 -13.47 9.93
CA CYS A 231 16.21 -14.93 10.01
C CYS A 231 15.68 -15.35 11.41
N GLY A 232 14.49 -15.95 11.46
CA GLY A 232 13.79 -16.33 12.71
C GLY A 232 12.48 -15.59 13.03
N LEU A 233 12.11 -14.55 12.27
CA LEU A 233 10.94 -13.68 12.56
C LEU A 233 9.87 -13.69 11.45
N ILE A 234 9.63 -14.84 10.84
CA ILE A 234 8.58 -15.06 9.82
C ILE A 234 7.17 -15.13 10.47
N SER A 235 6.97 -14.74 11.74
CA SER A 235 5.74 -15.13 12.47
C SER A 235 4.68 -14.03 12.64
N VAL A 236 4.97 -12.74 12.40
CA VAL A 236 4.07 -11.66 12.85
C VAL A 236 3.35 -10.97 11.70
N THR A 237 4.05 -10.52 10.64
CA THR A 237 3.37 -9.82 9.52
C THR A 237 2.69 -10.82 8.59
N SER A 238 3.44 -11.81 8.12
CA SER A 238 2.98 -13.05 7.48
C SER A 238 1.64 -13.62 8.01
N SER A 239 1.48 -13.74 9.33
CA SER A 239 0.27 -14.33 9.94
C SER A 239 -0.95 -13.40 9.90
N LEU A 240 -0.74 -12.08 9.93
CA LEU A 240 -1.81 -11.08 10.01
C LEU A 240 -2.43 -10.74 8.65
N PHE A 241 -1.70 -11.07 7.60
CA PHE A 241 -1.91 -10.53 6.27
C PHE A 241 -2.36 -11.59 5.26
N ARG A 242 -2.62 -12.84 5.70
CA ARG A 242 -3.04 -14.01 4.90
C ARG A 242 -2.28 -14.08 3.57
N ILE A 243 -1.05 -14.57 3.68
CA ILE A 243 -0.08 -14.68 2.60
C ILE A 243 -0.62 -15.50 1.42
N SER A 244 -0.53 -14.93 0.22
CA SER A 244 -0.19 -15.69 -0.99
C SER A 244 1.25 -15.30 -1.33
N ASP A 245 2.16 -16.26 -1.25
CA ASP A 245 3.60 -16.04 -1.42
C ASP A 245 3.94 -15.75 -2.89
N MET A 246 4.46 -14.57 -3.20
CA MET A 246 5.16 -14.33 -4.47
C MET A 246 6.66 -14.17 -4.16
N ILE A 247 7.33 -15.33 -4.05
CA ILE A 247 8.78 -15.41 -3.86
C ILE A 247 9.45 -15.20 -5.22
N CYS A 248 10.24 -14.13 -5.37
CA CYS A 248 11.05 -13.91 -6.56
C CYS A 248 12.26 -14.87 -6.55
N LYS A 249 12.06 -16.12 -7.00
CA LYS A 249 13.15 -17.03 -7.37
C LYS A 249 13.42 -16.87 -8.86
N LYS A 250 14.68 -16.56 -9.22
CA LYS A 250 15.10 -16.38 -10.61
C LYS A 250 14.98 -17.64 -11.49
N HIS A 251 14.53 -18.79 -10.98
CA HIS A 251 14.25 -19.98 -11.79
C HIS A 251 13.02 -20.74 -11.29
N GLN A 252 12.17 -21.13 -12.26
CA GLN A 252 10.90 -21.87 -12.17
C GLN A 252 9.63 -21.05 -11.92
N LEU A 253 9.15 -20.44 -13.00
CA LEU A 253 7.73 -20.17 -13.22
C LEU A 253 7.05 -21.46 -13.74
N THR A 254 6.26 -22.13 -12.90
CA THR A 254 5.10 -22.91 -13.38
C THR A 254 4.10 -23.05 -12.23
N GLU A 255 2.86 -22.61 -12.51
CA GLU A 255 1.65 -22.80 -11.70
C GLU A 255 1.58 -22.13 -10.33
N LEU A 256 1.05 -20.90 -10.30
CA LEU A 256 0.05 -20.45 -9.33
C LEU A 256 -0.62 -19.16 -9.87
N ARG A 257 -1.19 -19.26 -11.07
CA ARG A 257 -2.22 -18.30 -11.52
C ARG A 257 -3.56 -18.87 -11.09
N ASN A 258 -4.32 -18.06 -10.34
CA ASN A 258 -5.72 -18.25 -9.92
C ASN A 258 -5.97 -19.14 -8.69
N VAL A 259 -5.81 -18.59 -7.48
CA VAL A 259 -6.81 -18.79 -6.42
C VAL A 259 -6.85 -17.57 -5.49
N PHE A 260 -8.04 -16.96 -5.36
CA PHE A 260 -8.42 -15.82 -4.49
C PHE A 260 -7.95 -14.42 -4.90
N GLY A 261 -8.92 -13.52 -5.12
CA GLY A 261 -8.74 -12.07 -5.23
C GLY A 261 -8.23 -11.48 -3.92
N THR A 262 -6.93 -11.62 -3.70
CA THR A 262 -6.28 -11.26 -2.43
C THR A 262 -6.08 -9.75 -2.38
N VAL A 263 -6.48 -9.15 -1.24
CA VAL A 263 -6.37 -7.71 -0.93
C VAL A 263 -4.91 -7.31 -0.57
N LEU A 264 -4.00 -8.29 -0.56
CA LEU A 264 -2.61 -8.15 -0.23
C LEU A 264 -1.71 -8.95 -1.19
N VAL A 265 -0.69 -8.29 -1.75
CA VAL A 265 0.38 -8.92 -2.54
C VAL A 265 1.69 -8.81 -1.76
N SER A 266 2.43 -9.91 -1.60
CA SER A 266 3.73 -9.92 -0.92
C SER A 266 4.86 -10.23 -1.91
N VAL A 267 5.87 -9.34 -2.03
CA VAL A 267 7.06 -9.56 -2.87
C VAL A 267 8.27 -9.81 -1.98
N TYR A 268 8.95 -10.94 -2.18
CA TYR A 268 10.17 -11.29 -1.45
C TYR A 268 11.41 -11.19 -2.32
N PHE A 269 12.41 -10.44 -1.86
CA PHE A 269 13.75 -10.41 -2.47
C PHE A 269 14.72 -11.29 -1.66
N GLU A 270 15.37 -12.25 -2.32
CA GLU A 270 16.49 -13.02 -1.78
C GLU A 270 17.83 -12.48 -2.31
N HIS A 271 18.91 -12.62 -1.51
CA HIS A 271 20.26 -12.39 -2.01
C HIS A 271 20.61 -13.47 -3.05
N ALA A 272 20.99 -13.06 -4.26
CA ALA A 272 21.64 -13.95 -5.21
C ALA A 272 23.04 -14.31 -4.68
N TYR A 273 23.14 -15.30 -3.80
CA TYR A 273 24.43 -15.95 -3.54
C TYR A 273 24.80 -16.74 -4.79
N HIS A 274 25.65 -16.14 -5.64
CA HIS A 274 26.48 -16.92 -6.54
C HIS A 274 27.36 -17.83 -5.67
N LEU A 275 26.99 -19.11 -5.57
CA LEU A 275 27.93 -20.18 -5.27
C LEU A 275 28.88 -20.28 -6.48
N SER A 276 29.94 -19.49 -6.46
CA SER A 276 31.13 -19.73 -7.28
C SER A 276 32.00 -20.77 -6.58
N HIS A 277 31.89 -22.00 -7.08
CA HIS A 277 32.74 -23.19 -6.89
C HIS A 277 32.90 -23.80 -5.49
#